data_AF-A0A4R7LLM3-F1
#
_entry.id   AF-A0A4R7LLM3-F1
#
_cell.length_a   1.000
_cell.length_b   1.000
_cell.length_c   1.000
_cell.angle_alpha   90.00
_cell.angle_beta   90.00
_cell.angle_gamma   90.00
#
_symmetry.space_group_name_H-M   'P 1'
#
loop_
_entity.id
_entity.type
_entity.pdbx_description
1 polymer ?
#
loop_
_entity_poly.entity_id
_entity_poly.type
_entity_poly.pdbx_seq_one_letter_code
_entity_poly.pdbx_strand_id
1 'polypeptide(L)'
;MNPIVRDPELVIGIVGRMGVDTGTVFSWLESELHSLHYTAHRIKLTDFIKNGNFGFELKDTPIEERYVSYIEACNKVREETGLDEIFASYAVERIRAIRRATNPDEKQIPIRRTAYVIDQIKRPEEAAKLKQIYGQQFILVSCHMPRDSLKSTFSRKIAEGHADSPKAYAWEGEAGKLIEQDEKETSVAHGQRVSDVFPLADLIIDVSDQKSGPALLQRFFQALFGNFSISPTQNEFYQNIAFQVALTSCDTARQVGAAISRDADILTTGFNEAPKSGGGTYWSDEGVDGRDVALGKDQNTIRKRQMVLDIIKRLAEAGELKRNDIDDVRLAEEFLDDKNAALRKSQIMDTLEYGRAVHAEMAAISTAARLGIALNNSTLHCTTFPCHNCSKHIVAAGISEVFYVEPYAKSYTDDLYPDSITIDQSDGSCGKVHFKQFIGITPIRYKYLFAKDGLKDSKGKVHEWTARDAQPILEKLDQGHTNREVMFQKWVKENIAEKGKRFFNTQP
;
A
#
# COMPACT_ATOMS: atom_id res chain seq x y z
N MET A 1 20.98 17.12 -21.76
CA MET A 1 21.10 16.67 -20.35
C MET A 1 20.15 17.52 -19.54
N ASN A 2 19.21 16.91 -18.81
CA ASN A 2 18.43 17.67 -17.83
C ASN A 2 19.39 18.27 -16.79
N PRO A 3 19.25 19.54 -16.40
CA PRO A 3 20.13 20.12 -15.39
C PRO A 3 19.97 19.34 -14.08
N ILE A 4 21.08 18.86 -13.53
CA ILE A 4 21.13 18.24 -12.20
C ILE A 4 20.70 19.33 -11.20
N VAL A 5 19.51 19.21 -10.61
CA VAL A 5 19.10 20.10 -9.51
C VAL A 5 19.90 19.67 -8.29
N ARG A 6 20.84 20.52 -7.89
CA ARG A 6 21.61 20.32 -6.66
C ARG A 6 20.74 20.65 -5.46
N ASP A 7 20.91 19.87 -4.41
CA ASP A 7 20.31 20.05 -3.10
C ASP A 7 18.78 20.18 -3.15
N PRO A 8 18.06 19.29 -3.86
CA PRO A 8 16.62 19.42 -4.06
C PRO A 8 15.83 19.24 -2.77
N GLU A 9 14.61 19.78 -2.73
CA GLU A 9 13.66 19.43 -1.67
C GLU A 9 13.21 17.97 -1.78
N LEU A 10 12.93 17.36 -0.63
CA LEU A 10 12.30 16.04 -0.54
C LEU A 10 10.91 16.17 0.11
N VAL A 11 9.96 15.37 -0.35
CA VAL A 11 8.62 15.27 0.27
C VAL A 11 8.41 13.83 0.68
N ILE A 12 8.29 13.58 1.98
CA ILE A 12 8.23 12.23 2.54
C ILE A 12 6.84 12.04 3.14
N GLY A 13 6.06 11.13 2.57
CA GLY A 13 4.77 10.71 3.14
C GLY A 13 4.96 9.57 4.14
N ILE A 14 4.30 9.63 5.29
CA ILE A 14 4.22 8.53 6.26
C ILE A 14 2.81 7.96 6.26
N VAL A 15 2.73 6.65 6.12
CA VAL A 15 1.50 5.85 6.23
C VAL A 15 1.67 4.89 7.40
N GLY A 16 0.80 4.97 8.39
CA GLY A 16 0.79 4.05 9.52
C GLY A 16 -0.64 3.70 9.88
N ARG A 17 -0.86 2.43 10.24
CA ARG A 17 -2.14 1.97 10.81
C ARG A 17 -2.40 2.66 12.14
N MET A 18 -3.67 2.78 12.53
CA MET A 18 -4.03 3.29 13.84
C MET A 18 -3.34 2.52 14.97
N GLY A 19 -2.71 3.23 15.90
CA GLY A 19 -1.93 2.66 16.99
C GLY A 19 -0.40 2.69 16.77
N VAL A 20 0.05 2.74 15.51
CA VAL A 20 1.46 2.94 15.16
C VAL A 20 1.94 4.33 15.60
N ASP A 21 3.10 4.39 16.25
CA ASP A 21 3.72 5.67 16.64
C ASP A 21 4.52 6.27 15.48
N THR A 22 3.85 7.06 14.65
CA THR A 22 4.49 7.80 13.56
C THR A 22 5.39 8.95 14.06
N GLY A 23 5.30 9.35 15.33
CA GLY A 23 6.20 10.34 15.93
C GLY A 23 7.61 9.80 16.12
N THR A 24 7.72 8.55 16.55
CA THR A 24 9.00 7.84 16.61
C THR A 24 9.62 7.72 15.21
N VAL A 25 8.83 7.35 14.19
CA VAL A 25 9.31 7.27 12.79
C VAL A 25 9.78 8.64 12.27
N PHE A 26 9.05 9.72 12.57
CA PHE A 26 9.50 11.08 12.23
C PHE A 26 10.86 11.38 12.86
N SER A 27 11.07 11.01 14.12
CA SER A 27 12.34 11.24 14.81
C SER A 27 13.50 10.48 14.15
N TRP A 28 13.26 9.25 13.69
CA TRP A 28 14.24 8.48 12.91
C TRP A 28 14.56 9.15 11.57
N LEU A 29 13.54 9.58 10.84
CA LEU A 29 13.69 10.30 9.58
C LEU A 29 14.46 11.61 9.76
N GLU A 30 14.11 12.40 10.78
CA GLU A 30 14.78 13.66 11.10
C GLU A 30 16.26 13.43 11.39
N SER A 31 16.59 12.42 12.20
CA SER A 31 17.99 12.09 12.51
C SER A 31 18.77 11.68 11.26
N GLU A 32 18.20 10.84 10.40
CA GLU A 32 18.86 10.40 9.17
C GLU A 32 19.04 11.55 8.18
N LEU A 33 18.00 12.35 7.96
CA LEU A 33 18.06 13.53 7.09
C LEU A 33 19.08 14.55 7.59
N HIS A 34 19.13 14.78 8.90
CA HIS A 34 20.15 15.65 9.50
C HIS A 34 21.55 15.12 9.20
N SER A 35 21.79 13.81 9.30
CA SER A 35 23.08 13.20 8.97
C SER A 35 23.52 13.44 7.52
N LEU A 36 22.55 13.67 6.62
CA LEU A 36 22.74 14.03 5.21
C LEU A 36 22.69 15.55 4.96
N HIS A 37 22.75 16.34 6.03
CA HIS A 37 22.65 17.81 6.02
C HIS A 37 21.33 18.36 5.45
N TYR A 38 20.24 17.63 5.65
CA TYR A 38 18.88 18.09 5.34
C TYR A 38 18.15 18.57 6.60
N THR A 39 17.42 19.67 6.48
CA THR A 39 16.48 20.14 7.51
C THR A 39 15.13 19.49 7.29
N ALA A 40 14.55 18.88 8.33
CA ALA A 40 13.23 18.24 8.25
C ALA A 40 12.14 19.11 8.87
N HIS A 41 10.97 19.17 8.22
CA HIS A 41 9.77 19.81 8.74
C HIS A 41 8.61 18.82 8.77
N ARG A 42 8.00 18.61 9.95
CA ARG A 42 6.81 17.77 10.10
C ARG A 42 5.54 18.53 9.72
N ILE A 43 4.69 17.91 8.92
CA ILE A 43 3.36 18.41 8.53
C ILE A 43 2.35 17.31 8.87
N LYS A 44 1.55 17.51 9.92
CA LYS A 44 0.52 16.55 10.32
C LYS A 44 -0.80 16.90 9.66
N LEU A 45 -1.37 16.00 8.85
CA LEU A 45 -2.58 16.30 8.09
C LEU A 45 -3.80 16.62 8.98
N THR A 46 -3.89 16.00 10.16
CA THR A 46 -4.97 16.26 11.13
C THR A 46 -4.95 17.68 11.71
N ASP A 47 -3.83 18.40 11.60
CA ASP A 47 -3.74 19.80 12.05
C ASP A 47 -4.65 20.73 11.22
N PHE A 48 -5.04 20.30 10.01
CA PHE A 48 -6.05 20.99 9.22
C PHE A 48 -7.36 21.12 9.99
N ILE A 49 -7.82 20.01 10.57
CA ILE A 49 -9.08 19.95 11.33
C ILE A 49 -8.91 20.65 12.69
N LYS A 50 -7.80 20.39 13.37
CA LYS A 50 -7.52 20.95 14.70
C LYS A 50 -7.44 22.48 14.70
N ASN A 51 -6.83 23.07 13.68
CA ASN A 51 -6.56 24.51 13.63
C ASN A 51 -7.58 25.29 12.79
N GLY A 52 -8.42 24.61 12.00
CA GLY A 52 -9.34 25.25 11.06
C GLY A 52 -10.59 25.88 11.66
N ASN A 53 -10.89 25.64 12.94
CA ASN A 53 -12.10 26.13 13.63
C ASN A 53 -13.40 25.89 12.83
N PHE A 54 -13.57 24.67 12.31
CA PHE A 54 -14.66 24.33 11.40
C PHE A 54 -15.98 23.95 12.09
N GLY A 55 -16.03 24.04 13.42
CA GLY A 55 -17.20 23.67 14.23
C GLY A 55 -17.38 22.16 14.42
N PHE A 56 -16.31 21.36 14.28
CA PHE A 56 -16.34 19.94 14.62
C PHE A 56 -16.18 19.75 16.13
N GLU A 57 -16.96 18.85 16.73
CA GLU A 57 -16.79 18.43 18.12
C GLU A 57 -15.63 17.43 18.24
N LEU A 58 -14.41 17.95 18.28
CA LEU A 58 -13.21 17.13 18.42
C LEU A 58 -12.99 16.77 19.88
N LYS A 59 -12.75 15.49 20.14
CA LYS A 59 -12.35 14.99 21.45
C LYS A 59 -10.85 14.77 21.46
N ASP A 60 -10.17 15.17 22.53
CA ASP A 60 -8.74 14.92 22.68
C ASP A 60 -8.44 13.71 23.58
N THR A 61 -9.40 13.35 24.45
CA THR A 61 -9.34 12.22 25.38
C THR A 61 -10.76 11.68 25.64
N PRO A 62 -10.93 10.38 25.94
CA PRO A 62 -9.93 9.31 25.84
C PRO A 62 -9.52 9.02 24.38
N ILE A 63 -8.46 8.23 24.18
CA ILE A 63 -7.75 8.18 22.88
C ILE A 63 -8.60 7.58 21.75
N GLU A 64 -9.44 6.60 22.07
CA GLU A 64 -10.38 5.97 21.13
C GLU A 64 -11.47 6.95 20.70
N GLU A 65 -12.02 7.75 21.62
CA GLU A 65 -12.97 8.82 21.29
C GLU A 65 -12.32 9.95 20.47
N ARG A 66 -11.05 10.23 20.73
CA ARG A 66 -10.24 11.12 19.89
C ARG A 66 -10.15 10.57 18.48
N TYR A 67 -9.84 9.29 18.31
CA TYR A 67 -9.73 8.71 16.97
C TYR A 67 -11.06 8.77 16.21
N VAL A 68 -12.17 8.36 16.84
CA VAL A 68 -13.50 8.42 16.24
C VAL A 68 -13.86 9.83 15.79
N SER A 69 -13.77 10.83 16.68
CA SER A 69 -14.14 12.21 16.35
C SER A 69 -13.28 12.81 15.22
N TYR A 70 -11.98 12.50 15.17
CA TYR A 70 -11.11 12.96 14.08
C TYR A 70 -11.36 12.22 12.76
N ILE A 71 -11.65 10.92 12.79
CA ILE A 71 -12.04 10.15 11.59
C ILE A 71 -13.30 10.76 10.99
N GLU A 72 -14.33 10.93 11.80
CA GLU A 72 -15.62 11.49 11.38
C GLU A 72 -15.45 12.90 10.80
N ALA A 73 -14.69 13.77 11.46
CA ALA A 73 -14.42 15.11 10.95
C ALA A 73 -13.66 15.09 9.61
N CYS A 74 -12.65 14.21 9.46
CA CYS A 74 -11.91 14.09 8.21
C CYS A 74 -12.79 13.54 7.08
N ASN A 75 -13.60 12.52 7.36
CA ASN A 75 -14.57 11.96 6.41
C ASN A 75 -15.58 13.04 6.00
N LYS A 76 -16.04 13.87 6.96
CA LYS A 76 -16.96 14.98 6.70
C LYS A 76 -16.36 16.05 5.81
N VAL A 77 -15.09 16.40 6.01
CA VAL A 77 -14.38 17.32 5.12
C VAL A 77 -14.33 16.76 3.70
N ARG A 78 -13.95 15.49 3.51
CA ARG A 78 -13.92 14.87 2.17
C ARG A 78 -15.32 14.85 1.53
N GLU A 79 -16.34 14.48 2.29
CA GLU A 79 -17.74 14.48 1.84
C GLU A 79 -18.21 15.88 1.39
N GLU A 80 -18.04 16.88 2.25
CA GLU A 80 -18.52 18.24 1.98
C GLU A 80 -17.74 18.95 0.89
N THR A 81 -16.44 18.64 0.75
CA THR A 81 -15.62 19.15 -0.36
C THR A 81 -15.84 18.38 -1.66
N GLY A 82 -16.29 17.14 -1.59
CA GLY A 82 -16.38 16.22 -2.72
C GLY A 82 -15.01 15.77 -3.25
N LEU A 83 -13.93 15.97 -2.48
CA LEU A 83 -12.54 15.73 -2.90
C LEU A 83 -11.84 14.80 -1.90
N ASP A 84 -11.42 13.63 -2.39
CA ASP A 84 -10.74 12.63 -1.55
C ASP A 84 -9.26 12.99 -1.29
N GLU A 85 -8.64 13.74 -2.20
CA GLU A 85 -7.26 14.23 -2.09
C GLU A 85 -7.12 15.55 -1.31
N ILE A 86 -8.19 16.02 -0.66
CA ILE A 86 -8.22 17.37 -0.06
C ILE A 86 -7.09 17.63 0.95
N PHE A 87 -6.68 16.62 1.72
CA PHE A 87 -5.58 16.75 2.66
C PHE A 87 -4.21 16.88 2.00
N ALA A 88 -4.03 16.38 0.76
CA ALA A 88 -2.84 16.67 -0.02
C ALA A 88 -2.75 18.17 -0.35
N SER A 89 -3.89 18.84 -0.54
CA SER A 89 -3.94 20.31 -0.73
C SER A 89 -3.46 21.04 0.52
N TYR A 90 -3.89 20.59 1.71
CA TYR A 90 -3.38 21.14 2.97
C TYR A 90 -1.86 20.97 3.10
N ALA A 91 -1.33 19.78 2.81
CA ALA A 91 0.12 19.55 2.86
C ALA A 91 0.89 20.48 1.93
N VAL A 92 0.43 20.63 0.69
CA VAL A 92 1.03 21.55 -0.30
C VAL A 92 1.01 22.99 0.23
N GLU A 93 -0.10 23.45 0.81
CA GLU A 93 -0.16 24.82 1.33
C GLU A 93 0.75 25.02 2.55
N ARG A 94 0.92 24.01 3.40
CA ARG A 94 1.88 24.05 4.51
C ARG A 94 3.33 24.10 4.02
N ILE A 95 3.68 23.33 3.00
CA ILE A 95 5.00 23.40 2.34
C ILE A 95 5.25 24.82 1.83
N ARG A 96 4.30 25.38 1.08
CA ARG A 96 4.39 26.74 0.55
C ARG A 96 4.47 27.79 1.66
N ALA A 97 3.75 27.62 2.76
CA ALA A 97 3.82 28.52 3.91
C ALA A 97 5.22 28.52 4.55
N ILE A 98 5.85 27.35 4.68
CA ILE A 98 7.24 27.24 5.17
C ILE A 98 8.18 27.97 4.22
N ARG A 99 8.07 27.74 2.90
CA ARG A 99 8.88 28.47 1.90
C ARG A 99 8.75 29.99 2.02
N ARG A 100 7.53 30.51 2.20
CA ARG A 100 7.28 31.95 2.39
C ARG A 100 7.88 32.50 3.69
N ALA A 101 7.86 31.72 4.76
CA ALA A 101 8.44 32.12 6.04
C ALA A 101 9.97 32.14 5.98
N THR A 102 10.59 31.20 5.27
CA THR A 102 12.05 31.09 5.13
C THR A 102 12.61 32.10 4.12
N ASN A 103 11.95 32.29 2.98
CA ASN A 103 12.36 33.22 1.92
C ASN A 103 11.22 34.21 1.57
N PRO A 104 11.07 35.30 2.34
CA PRO A 104 9.98 36.27 2.14
C PRO A 104 10.00 36.96 0.77
N ASP A 105 11.18 37.15 0.20
CA ASP A 105 11.39 37.83 -1.09
C ASP A 105 11.18 36.91 -2.30
N GLU A 106 11.32 35.59 -2.11
CA GLU A 106 11.25 34.57 -3.17
C GLU A 106 10.27 33.44 -2.80
N LYS A 107 9.00 33.83 -2.63
CA LYS A 107 7.88 33.05 -2.03
C LYS A 107 7.54 31.70 -2.69
N GLN A 108 8.18 31.32 -3.78
CA GLN A 108 7.94 30.06 -4.51
C GLN A 108 9.22 29.29 -4.85
N ILE A 109 10.37 29.70 -4.33
CA ILE A 109 11.62 29.01 -4.62
C ILE A 109 11.81 27.85 -3.65
N PRO A 110 12.07 26.63 -4.16
CA PRO A 110 12.43 25.49 -3.32
C PRO A 110 13.59 25.79 -2.38
N ILE A 111 13.47 25.41 -1.11
CA ILE A 111 14.52 25.56 -0.10
C ILE A 111 15.52 24.43 -0.28
N ARG A 112 16.80 24.79 -0.47
CA ARG A 112 17.86 23.77 -0.61
C ARG A 112 17.95 22.89 0.63
N ARG A 113 18.28 21.62 0.42
CA ARG A 113 18.45 20.61 1.49
C ARG A 113 17.34 20.63 2.54
N THR A 114 16.09 20.67 2.09
CA THR A 114 14.93 20.66 2.98
C THR A 114 14.03 19.48 2.67
N ALA A 115 13.54 18.82 3.71
CA ALA A 115 12.63 17.69 3.61
C ALA A 115 11.32 18.01 4.34
N TYR A 116 10.19 17.77 3.69
CA TYR A 116 8.87 17.92 4.27
C TYR A 116 8.27 16.55 4.56
N VAL A 117 8.06 16.23 5.83
CA VAL A 117 7.52 14.96 6.26
C VAL A 117 6.02 15.10 6.51
N ILE A 118 5.21 14.62 5.58
CA ILE A 118 3.75 14.60 5.62
C ILE A 118 3.29 13.36 6.38
N ASP A 119 2.77 13.57 7.57
CA ASP A 119 2.31 12.53 8.49
C ASP A 119 0.79 12.31 8.37
N GLN A 120 0.36 11.05 8.51
CA GLN A 120 -1.03 10.58 8.44
C GLN A 120 -1.66 10.57 7.04
N ILE A 121 -0.95 10.08 6.02
CA ILE A 121 -1.61 9.77 4.74
C ILE A 121 -2.52 8.55 4.94
N LYS A 122 -3.80 8.68 4.59
CA LYS A 122 -4.84 7.66 4.87
C LYS A 122 -5.60 7.20 3.63
N ARG A 123 -5.40 7.84 2.48
CA ARG A 123 -6.07 7.48 1.22
C ARG A 123 -5.11 7.41 0.01
N PRO A 124 -5.38 6.52 -0.96
CA PRO A 124 -4.56 6.41 -2.16
C PRO A 124 -4.63 7.67 -3.02
N GLU A 125 -5.74 8.41 -3.01
CA GLU A 125 -5.87 9.69 -3.74
C GLU A 125 -4.88 10.74 -3.23
N GLU A 126 -4.66 10.82 -1.91
CA GLU A 126 -3.71 11.73 -1.29
C GLU A 126 -2.27 11.40 -1.74
N ALA A 127 -1.88 10.12 -1.64
CA ALA A 127 -0.57 9.64 -2.07
C ALA A 127 -0.35 9.84 -3.58
N ALA A 128 -1.34 9.48 -4.41
CA ALA A 128 -1.29 9.64 -5.85
C ALA A 128 -1.15 11.11 -6.25
N LYS A 129 -1.88 12.01 -5.58
CA LYS A 129 -1.78 13.46 -5.85
C LYS A 129 -0.42 14.02 -5.49
N LEU A 130 0.13 13.65 -4.33
CA LEU A 130 1.49 14.06 -3.93
C LEU A 130 2.53 13.50 -4.90
N LYS A 131 2.39 12.24 -5.35
CA LYS A 131 3.25 11.66 -6.38
C LYS A 131 3.15 12.40 -7.72
N GLN A 132 1.94 12.80 -8.13
CA GLN A 132 1.72 13.58 -9.35
C GLN A 132 2.39 14.96 -9.29
N ILE A 133 2.39 15.61 -8.12
CA ILE A 133 2.98 16.94 -7.93
C ILE A 133 4.50 16.86 -7.84
N TYR A 134 5.04 16.04 -6.94
CA TYR A 134 6.47 16.04 -6.61
C TYR A 134 7.28 14.96 -7.35
N GLY A 135 6.62 14.05 -8.06
CA GLY A 135 7.29 13.04 -8.89
C GLY A 135 8.23 12.13 -8.09
N GLN A 136 9.50 12.11 -8.45
CA GLN A 136 10.51 11.30 -7.75
C GLN A 136 10.94 11.91 -6.40
N GLN A 137 10.72 13.21 -6.16
CA GLN A 137 10.97 13.87 -4.87
C GLN A 137 9.98 13.40 -3.79
N PHE A 138 8.82 12.87 -4.19
CA PHE A 138 7.91 12.20 -3.27
C PHE A 138 8.43 10.80 -2.94
N ILE A 139 8.59 10.54 -1.65
CA ILE A 139 8.99 9.26 -1.07
C ILE A 139 7.88 8.84 -0.11
N LEU A 140 7.31 7.66 -0.28
CA LEU A 140 6.27 7.14 0.60
C LEU A 140 6.84 6.04 1.50
N VAL A 141 6.71 6.21 2.82
CA VAL A 141 7.16 5.26 3.84
C VAL A 141 5.95 4.65 4.54
N SER A 142 5.82 3.33 4.41
CA SER A 142 4.79 2.54 5.08
C SER A 142 5.34 1.95 6.38
N CYS A 143 4.65 2.22 7.48
CA CYS A 143 5.01 1.82 8.83
C CYS A 143 4.20 0.57 9.22
N HIS A 144 4.87 -0.57 9.13
CA HIS A 144 4.35 -1.88 9.51
C HIS A 144 4.51 -2.13 11.01
N MET A 145 3.54 -2.83 11.59
CA MET A 145 3.67 -3.50 12.88
C MET A 145 2.84 -4.78 12.81
N PRO A 146 3.36 -5.95 13.26
CA PRO A 146 2.62 -7.20 13.32
C PRO A 146 1.26 -7.04 14.03
N ARG A 147 0.24 -7.79 13.60
CA ARG A 147 -1.16 -7.56 14.01
C ARG A 147 -1.36 -7.75 15.52
N ASP A 148 -0.72 -8.76 16.10
CA ASP A 148 -0.73 -9.05 17.54
C ASP A 148 -0.07 -7.92 18.37
N SER A 149 1.07 -7.41 17.89
CA SER A 149 1.83 -6.32 18.47
C SER A 149 1.08 -4.99 18.38
N LEU A 150 0.39 -4.76 17.25
CA LEU A 150 -0.47 -3.60 17.03
C LEU A 150 -1.68 -3.60 17.97
N LYS A 151 -2.40 -4.73 18.03
CA LYS A 151 -3.57 -4.89 18.89
C LYS A 151 -3.22 -4.74 20.37
N SER A 152 -2.13 -5.37 20.83
CA SER A 152 -1.68 -5.28 22.22
C SER A 152 -1.22 -3.87 22.58
N THR A 153 -0.42 -3.22 21.72
CA THR A 153 0.04 -1.84 21.92
C THR A 153 -1.11 -0.87 21.98
N PHE A 154 -2.07 -0.99 21.06
CA PHE A 154 -3.20 -0.06 21.00
C PHE A 154 -4.17 -0.28 22.17
N SER A 155 -4.49 -1.53 22.51
CA SER A 155 -5.31 -1.86 23.67
C SER A 155 -4.74 -1.31 24.97
N ARG A 156 -3.40 -1.35 25.14
CA ARG A 156 -2.73 -0.73 26.29
C ARG A 156 -2.87 0.79 26.30
N LYS A 157 -2.67 1.45 25.15
CA LYS A 157 -2.85 2.91 25.02
C LYS A 157 -4.28 3.36 25.36
N ILE A 158 -5.27 2.55 24.97
CA ILE A 158 -6.67 2.81 25.35
C ILE A 158 -6.82 2.66 26.87
N ALA A 159 -6.39 1.54 27.43
CA ALA A 159 -6.52 1.27 28.87
C ALA A 159 -5.84 2.33 29.77
N GLU A 160 -4.73 2.93 29.34
CA GLU A 160 -4.06 4.03 30.05
C GLU A 160 -4.95 5.28 30.22
N GLY A 161 -5.92 5.48 29.33
CA GLY A 161 -6.90 6.57 29.41
C GLY A 161 -8.11 6.27 30.31
N HIS A 162 -8.26 5.03 30.79
CA HIS A 162 -9.45 4.55 31.51
C HIS A 162 -9.08 4.02 32.90
N ALA A 163 -9.16 4.89 33.90
CA ALA A 163 -8.86 4.52 35.29
C ALA A 163 -9.83 3.46 35.87
N ASP A 164 -11.06 3.41 35.37
CA ASP A 164 -12.12 2.46 35.73
C ASP A 164 -11.99 1.10 35.03
N SER A 165 -11.28 1.04 33.91
CA SER A 165 -10.99 -0.20 33.17
C SER A 165 -9.53 -0.25 32.70
N PRO A 166 -8.55 -0.36 33.62
CA PRO A 166 -7.13 -0.22 33.30
C PRO A 166 -6.50 -1.45 32.64
N LYS A 167 -7.27 -2.54 32.43
CA LYS A 167 -6.75 -3.81 31.94
C LYS A 167 -6.82 -3.85 30.42
N ALA A 168 -5.66 -3.91 29.75
CA ALA A 168 -5.57 -3.88 28.28
C ALA A 168 -6.44 -4.94 27.56
N TYR A 169 -6.54 -6.18 28.08
CA TYR A 169 -7.35 -7.22 27.44
C TYR A 169 -8.84 -6.85 27.32
N ALA A 170 -9.35 -5.97 28.18
CA ALA A 170 -10.74 -5.51 28.11
C ALA A 170 -11.01 -4.64 26.88
N TRP A 171 -9.97 -4.04 26.29
CA TRP A 171 -10.03 -3.11 25.18
C TRP A 171 -9.65 -3.72 23.84
N GLU A 172 -9.28 -5.00 23.82
CA GLU A 172 -8.85 -5.70 22.61
C GLU A 172 -9.91 -5.72 21.49
N GLY A 173 -11.19 -5.85 21.86
CA GLY A 173 -12.28 -5.81 20.90
C GLY A 173 -12.45 -4.43 20.27
N GLU A 174 -12.31 -3.37 21.06
CA GLU A 174 -12.47 -1.99 20.59
C GLU A 174 -11.28 -1.53 19.75
N ALA A 175 -10.06 -1.84 20.21
CA ALA A 175 -8.84 -1.64 19.43
C ALA A 175 -8.93 -2.35 18.06
N GLY A 176 -9.44 -3.58 18.02
CA GLY A 176 -9.64 -4.35 16.79
C GLY A 176 -10.57 -3.65 15.80
N LYS A 177 -11.76 -3.20 16.26
CA LYS A 177 -12.73 -2.49 15.40
C LYS A 177 -12.15 -1.21 14.81
N LEU A 178 -11.43 -0.42 15.62
CA LEU A 178 -10.83 0.84 15.17
C LEU A 178 -9.68 0.62 14.18
N ILE A 179 -8.87 -0.42 14.37
CA ILE A 179 -7.85 -0.82 13.39
C ILE A 179 -8.53 -1.21 12.08
N GLU A 180 -9.59 -2.03 12.11
CA GLU A 180 -10.33 -2.43 10.91
C GLU A 180 -10.97 -1.24 10.19
N GLN A 181 -11.52 -0.28 10.95
CA GLN A 181 -12.06 0.97 10.39
C GLN A 181 -10.97 1.79 9.68
N ASP A 182 -9.78 1.92 10.27
CA ASP A 182 -8.65 2.64 9.65
C ASP A 182 -8.09 1.93 8.41
N GLU A 183 -7.99 0.60 8.47
CA GLU A 183 -7.51 -0.20 7.35
C GLU A 183 -8.42 -0.11 6.13
N LYS A 184 -9.74 -0.26 6.33
CA LYS A 184 -10.72 -0.25 5.23
C LYS A 184 -12.17 0.01 5.68
N GLU A 185 -12.56 1.27 5.70
CA GLU A 185 -13.94 1.70 6.02
C GLU A 185 -14.90 1.53 4.84
N THR A 186 -15.15 0.28 4.43
CA THR A 186 -15.85 -0.07 3.17
C THR A 186 -17.29 0.45 3.09
N SER A 187 -17.93 0.70 4.24
CA SER A 187 -19.29 1.23 4.35
C SER A 187 -19.38 2.74 4.09
N VAL A 188 -18.26 3.46 4.12
CA VAL A 188 -18.22 4.93 3.98
C VAL A 188 -17.44 5.32 2.73
N ALA A 189 -18.10 5.98 1.78
CA ALA A 189 -17.47 6.35 0.49
C ALA A 189 -16.18 7.18 0.66
N HIS A 190 -16.19 8.11 1.63
CA HIS A 190 -15.08 9.00 1.96
C HIS A 190 -14.25 8.51 3.17
N GLY A 191 -14.40 7.24 3.55
CA GLY A 191 -13.78 6.64 4.74
C GLY A 191 -12.28 6.30 4.61
N GLN A 192 -11.66 5.77 5.66
CA GLN A 192 -10.22 5.47 5.60
C GLN A 192 -9.90 4.22 4.75
N ARG A 193 -8.76 4.24 4.07
CA ARG A 193 -8.29 3.16 3.17
C ARG A 193 -6.78 2.95 3.26
N VAL A 194 -6.25 2.85 4.47
CA VAL A 194 -4.80 2.71 4.71
C VAL A 194 -4.23 1.47 4.03
N SER A 195 -4.98 0.37 4.01
CA SER A 195 -4.57 -0.87 3.35
C SER A 195 -4.30 -0.71 1.85
N ASP A 196 -5.00 0.21 1.18
CA ASP A 196 -4.82 0.50 -0.25
C ASP A 196 -3.62 1.43 -0.51
N VAL A 197 -3.19 2.22 0.49
CA VAL A 197 -2.01 3.09 0.39
C VAL A 197 -0.71 2.33 0.67
N PHE A 198 -0.77 1.39 1.61
CA PHE A 198 0.39 0.67 2.12
C PHE A 198 1.32 0.10 1.03
N PRO A 199 0.80 -0.52 -0.05
CA PRO A 199 1.63 -1.11 -1.10
C PRO A 199 2.22 -0.10 -2.09
N LEU A 200 1.73 1.14 -2.08
CA LEU A 200 2.25 2.22 -2.92
C LEU A 200 3.58 2.79 -2.40
N ALA A 201 4.04 2.31 -1.24
CA ALA A 201 5.23 2.80 -0.57
C ALA A 201 6.50 2.49 -1.34
N ASP A 202 7.46 3.40 -1.27
CA ASP A 202 8.83 3.22 -1.73
C ASP A 202 9.65 2.35 -0.76
N LEU A 203 9.26 2.38 0.52
CA LEU A 203 9.90 1.69 1.62
C LEU A 203 8.85 1.23 2.62
N ILE A 204 8.92 -0.03 3.04
CA ILE A 204 8.13 -0.56 4.15
C ILE A 204 9.09 -0.84 5.31
N ILE A 205 8.81 -0.26 6.47
CA ILE A 205 9.62 -0.42 7.69
C ILE A 205 8.81 -1.10 8.79
N ASP A 206 9.44 -1.95 9.59
CA ASP A 206 8.86 -2.45 10.83
C ASP A 206 9.14 -1.44 11.95
N VAL A 207 8.09 -0.94 12.59
CA VAL A 207 8.18 0.02 13.70
C VAL A 207 8.22 -0.65 15.08
N SER A 208 7.94 -1.96 15.15
CA SER A 208 8.00 -2.71 16.40
C SER A 208 9.44 -2.96 16.85
N ASP A 209 10.38 -3.02 15.90
CA ASP A 209 11.80 -3.15 16.15
C ASP A 209 12.54 -1.81 16.07
N GLN A 210 12.90 -1.29 17.25
CA GLN A 210 13.63 -0.03 17.42
C GLN A 210 15.07 -0.06 16.86
N LYS A 211 15.58 -1.21 16.40
CA LYS A 211 16.90 -1.33 15.78
C LYS A 211 16.81 -1.46 14.25
N SER A 212 16.01 -2.40 13.74
CA SER A 212 15.96 -2.64 12.29
C SER A 212 15.24 -1.54 11.52
N GLY A 213 14.20 -0.91 12.09
CA GLY A 213 13.50 0.22 11.47
C GLY A 213 14.42 1.40 11.12
N PRO A 214 15.14 1.99 12.11
CA PRO A 214 16.13 3.04 11.85
C PRO A 214 17.26 2.62 10.91
N ALA A 215 17.79 1.39 11.05
CA ALA A 215 18.86 0.89 10.19
C ALA A 215 18.41 0.76 8.72
N LEU A 216 17.15 0.36 8.49
CA LEU A 216 16.57 0.30 7.16
C LEU A 216 16.35 1.69 6.56
N LEU A 217 15.85 2.66 7.35
CA LEU A 217 15.75 4.05 6.92
C LEU A 217 17.11 4.62 6.52
N GLN A 218 18.13 4.42 7.36
CA GLN A 218 19.50 4.82 7.06
C GLN A 218 19.99 4.20 5.76
N ARG A 219 19.84 2.88 5.58
CA ARG A 219 20.27 2.21 4.36
C ARG A 219 19.55 2.75 3.12
N PHE A 220 18.24 2.99 3.22
CA PHE A 220 17.44 3.57 2.14
C PHE A 220 17.92 4.97 1.75
N PHE A 221 18.09 5.87 2.72
CA PHE A 221 18.51 7.24 2.43
C PHE A 221 19.97 7.31 1.96
N GLN A 222 20.88 6.50 2.50
CA GLN A 222 22.23 6.40 1.94
C GLN A 222 22.22 5.92 0.48
N ALA A 223 21.44 4.89 0.15
CA ALA A 223 21.28 4.45 -1.24
C ALA A 223 20.68 5.56 -2.11
N LEU A 224 19.64 6.25 -1.63
CA LEU A 224 19.02 7.37 -2.32
C LEU A 224 20.03 8.48 -2.60
N PHE A 225 20.91 8.76 -1.64
CA PHE A 225 21.96 9.79 -1.73
C PHE A 225 23.23 9.32 -2.45
N GLY A 226 23.13 8.26 -3.24
CA GLY A 226 24.21 7.80 -4.11
C GLY A 226 25.36 7.11 -3.38
N ASN A 227 25.12 6.55 -2.19
CA ASN A 227 26.10 5.67 -1.57
C ASN A 227 26.13 4.33 -2.30
N PHE A 228 27.06 4.20 -3.24
CA PHE A 228 27.18 3.01 -4.08
C PHE A 228 27.69 1.76 -3.34
N SER A 229 28.11 1.86 -2.08
CA SER A 229 28.41 0.67 -1.28
C SER A 229 27.15 -0.07 -0.84
N ILE A 230 25.99 0.57 -0.91
CA ILE A 230 24.71 -0.06 -0.53
C ILE A 230 24.20 -0.94 -1.67
N SER A 231 23.86 -2.19 -1.36
CA SER A 231 23.21 -3.14 -2.27
C SER A 231 21.81 -3.51 -1.76
N PRO A 232 20.96 -4.08 -2.64
CA PRO A 232 19.72 -4.72 -2.20
C PRO A 232 19.99 -5.85 -1.22
N THR A 233 19.06 -6.10 -0.31
CA THR A 233 19.02 -7.36 0.45
C THR A 233 18.48 -8.50 -0.41
N GLN A 234 18.63 -9.75 0.04
CA GLN A 234 18.06 -10.91 -0.65
C GLN A 234 16.52 -10.81 -0.75
N ASN A 235 15.85 -10.46 0.36
CA ASN A 235 14.39 -10.27 0.36
C ASN A 235 13.96 -9.21 -0.65
N GLU A 236 14.66 -8.08 -0.73
CA GLU A 236 14.37 -7.03 -1.72
C GLU A 236 14.57 -7.49 -3.15
N PHE A 237 15.65 -8.24 -3.40
CA PHE A 237 15.93 -8.82 -4.70
C PHE A 237 14.80 -9.76 -5.13
N TYR A 238 14.43 -10.74 -4.30
CA TYR A 238 13.38 -11.70 -4.67
C TYR A 238 12.00 -11.06 -4.77
N GLN A 239 11.68 -10.11 -3.90
CA GLN A 239 10.43 -9.36 -4.00
C GLN A 239 10.39 -8.52 -5.30
N ASN A 240 11.51 -7.95 -5.71
CA ASN A 240 11.62 -7.26 -6.99
C ASN A 240 11.48 -8.25 -8.16
N ILE A 241 12.06 -9.46 -8.10
CA ILE A 241 11.86 -10.48 -9.13
C ILE A 241 10.37 -10.87 -9.24
N ALA A 242 9.70 -11.14 -8.11
CA ALA A 242 8.27 -11.42 -8.10
C ALA A 242 7.47 -10.30 -8.78
N PHE A 243 7.81 -9.03 -8.50
CA PHE A 243 7.19 -7.89 -9.16
C PHE A 243 7.48 -7.81 -10.67
N GLN A 244 8.73 -7.99 -11.10
CA GLN A 244 9.08 -7.96 -12.53
C GLN A 244 8.37 -9.07 -13.30
N VAL A 245 8.26 -10.27 -12.70
CA VAL A 245 7.55 -11.40 -13.30
C VAL A 245 6.06 -11.11 -13.41
N ALA A 246 5.45 -10.44 -12.43
CA ALA A 246 4.04 -10.02 -12.45
C ALA A 246 3.69 -9.19 -13.69
N LEU A 247 4.62 -8.35 -14.17
CA LEU A 247 4.42 -7.49 -15.36
C LEU A 247 4.20 -8.29 -16.66
N THR A 248 4.49 -9.59 -16.65
CA THR A 248 4.24 -10.50 -17.79
C THR A 248 2.76 -10.88 -17.90
N SER A 249 2.02 -10.85 -16.78
CA SER A 249 0.61 -11.24 -16.73
C SER A 249 -0.24 -10.30 -17.58
N CYS A 250 -1.14 -10.87 -18.38
CA CYS A 250 -2.22 -10.15 -19.06
C CYS A 250 -3.58 -10.48 -18.45
N ASP A 251 -3.64 -11.02 -17.24
CA ASP A 251 -4.89 -11.36 -16.57
C ASP A 251 -5.81 -10.13 -16.42
N THR A 252 -7.12 -10.34 -16.64
CA THR A 252 -8.10 -9.24 -16.70
C THR A 252 -8.45 -8.66 -15.33
N ALA A 253 -8.15 -9.35 -14.24
CA ALA A 253 -8.47 -8.89 -12.88
C ALA A 253 -7.31 -8.12 -12.25
N ARG A 254 -6.10 -8.69 -12.26
CA ARG A 254 -4.90 -8.07 -11.66
C ARG A 254 -3.62 -8.74 -12.14
N GLN A 255 -2.51 -8.02 -12.09
CA GLN A 255 -1.16 -8.59 -12.31
C GLN A 255 -0.57 -9.05 -10.97
N VAL A 256 -0.21 -10.33 -10.87
CA VAL A 256 0.40 -10.94 -9.68
C VAL A 256 1.61 -11.76 -10.10
N GLY A 257 2.68 -11.68 -9.31
CA GLY A 257 3.89 -12.46 -9.53
C GLY A 257 4.40 -13.08 -8.24
N ALA A 258 5.13 -14.18 -8.40
CA ALA A 258 5.72 -14.96 -7.33
C ALA A 258 7.13 -15.43 -7.71
N ALA A 259 8.01 -15.51 -6.71
CA ALA A 259 9.36 -16.07 -6.82
C ALA A 259 9.60 -16.99 -5.61
N ILE A 260 10.06 -18.21 -5.86
CA ILE A 260 10.40 -19.17 -4.82
C ILE A 260 11.92 -19.28 -4.76
N SER A 261 12.48 -19.18 -3.56
CA SER A 261 13.93 -19.20 -3.32
C SER A 261 14.30 -20.17 -2.20
N ARG A 262 15.54 -20.66 -2.23
CA ARG A 262 16.16 -21.43 -1.14
C ARG A 262 17.68 -21.26 -1.24
N ASP A 263 18.37 -21.19 -0.09
CA ASP A 263 19.85 -21.15 -0.02
C ASP A 263 20.50 -20.06 -0.89
N ALA A 264 19.86 -18.88 -0.98
CA ALA A 264 20.28 -17.75 -1.82
C ALA A 264 20.10 -17.92 -3.35
N ASP A 265 19.41 -18.97 -3.79
CA ASP A 265 19.08 -19.20 -5.19
C ASP A 265 17.58 -19.06 -5.47
N ILE A 266 17.24 -18.59 -6.67
CA ILE A 266 15.88 -18.65 -7.19
C ILE A 266 15.64 -20.06 -7.73
N LEU A 267 14.63 -20.73 -7.19
CA LEU A 267 14.20 -22.04 -7.64
C LEU A 267 13.26 -21.92 -8.85
N THR A 268 12.18 -21.16 -8.69
CA THR A 268 11.18 -20.94 -9.74
C THR A 268 10.50 -19.58 -9.59
N THR A 269 9.85 -19.15 -10.67
CA THR A 269 8.98 -17.97 -10.68
C THR A 269 7.64 -18.31 -11.30
N GLY A 270 6.62 -17.49 -11.02
CA GLY A 270 5.29 -17.63 -11.60
C GLY A 270 4.59 -16.29 -11.68
N PHE A 271 3.68 -16.15 -12.65
CA PHE A 271 2.73 -15.04 -12.75
C PHE A 271 1.35 -15.62 -13.04
N ASN A 272 0.30 -14.88 -12.71
CA ASN A 272 -1.04 -15.35 -12.96
C ASN A 272 -1.40 -15.27 -14.45
N GLU A 273 -1.74 -16.39 -15.07
CA GLU A 273 -2.13 -16.46 -16.48
C GLU A 273 -2.81 -17.79 -16.81
N ALA A 274 -3.59 -17.81 -17.90
CA ALA A 274 -4.21 -19.02 -18.42
C ALA A 274 -3.14 -20.07 -18.79
N PRO A 275 -3.28 -21.33 -18.32
CA PRO A 275 -2.32 -22.37 -18.60
C PRO A 275 -2.48 -22.91 -20.03
N LYS A 276 -1.37 -23.36 -20.59
CA LYS A 276 -1.31 -24.04 -21.89
C LYS A 276 -1.32 -25.55 -21.70
N SER A 277 -1.90 -26.28 -22.66
CA SER A 277 -1.77 -27.74 -22.71
C SER A 277 -0.30 -28.15 -22.81
N GLY A 278 0.12 -29.16 -22.03
CA GLY A 278 1.52 -29.55 -21.89
C GLY A 278 2.30 -28.76 -20.82
N GLY A 279 1.69 -27.76 -20.19
CA GLY A 279 2.26 -26.97 -19.10
C GLY A 279 2.77 -25.60 -19.54
N GLY A 280 3.06 -24.74 -18.55
CA GLY A 280 3.40 -23.34 -18.81
C GLY A 280 2.17 -22.49 -19.15
N THR A 281 2.44 -21.29 -19.67
CA THR A 281 1.45 -20.27 -20.05
C THR A 281 1.60 -19.91 -21.52
N TYR A 282 0.69 -19.11 -22.07
CA TYR A 282 0.78 -18.61 -23.44
C TYR A 282 1.73 -17.42 -23.53
N TRP A 283 2.57 -17.39 -24.57
CA TRP A 283 3.45 -16.26 -24.89
C TRP A 283 3.02 -15.57 -26.20
N SER A 284 3.32 -14.27 -26.31
CA SER A 284 2.85 -13.44 -27.43
C SER A 284 3.47 -13.81 -28.79
N ASP A 285 4.57 -14.57 -28.80
CA ASP A 285 5.31 -14.99 -29.99
C ASP A 285 5.07 -16.46 -30.38
N GLU A 286 4.21 -17.20 -29.67
CA GLU A 286 3.89 -18.61 -29.97
C GLU A 286 2.77 -18.80 -31.02
N GLY A 287 2.17 -17.70 -31.51
CA GLY A 287 1.15 -17.69 -32.57
C GLY A 287 -0.25 -18.21 -32.18
N VAL A 288 -0.37 -19.05 -31.15
CA VAL A 288 -1.64 -19.47 -30.55
C VAL A 288 -1.81 -18.81 -29.21
N ASP A 289 -2.89 -18.03 -29.04
CA ASP A 289 -3.17 -17.31 -27.81
C ASP A 289 -4.50 -17.77 -27.19
N GLY A 290 -4.40 -18.54 -26.11
CA GLY A 290 -5.55 -19.02 -25.35
C GLY A 290 -5.87 -18.18 -24.12
N ARG A 291 -5.25 -17.00 -23.94
CA ARG A 291 -5.47 -16.16 -22.75
C ARG A 291 -6.85 -15.52 -22.77
N ASP A 292 -7.37 -15.19 -21.58
CA ASP A 292 -8.71 -14.61 -21.45
C ASP A 292 -8.84 -13.27 -22.20
N VAL A 293 -7.77 -12.47 -22.22
CA VAL A 293 -7.69 -11.25 -23.03
C VAL A 293 -7.83 -11.48 -24.53
N ALA A 294 -7.23 -12.56 -25.06
CA ALA A 294 -7.33 -12.90 -26.48
C ALA A 294 -8.71 -13.46 -26.82
N LEU A 295 -9.34 -14.17 -25.88
CA LEU A 295 -10.72 -14.66 -26.03
C LEU A 295 -11.77 -13.56 -25.79
N GLY A 296 -11.37 -12.40 -25.26
CA GLY A 296 -12.25 -11.27 -24.94
C GLY A 296 -13.28 -11.57 -23.85
N LYS A 297 -13.03 -12.55 -22.97
CA LYS A 297 -14.00 -13.01 -21.97
C LYS A 297 -13.32 -13.40 -20.67
N ASP A 298 -13.75 -12.77 -19.56
CA ASP A 298 -13.46 -13.23 -18.20
C ASP A 298 -14.51 -14.27 -17.77
N GLN A 299 -14.10 -15.54 -17.77
CA GLN A 299 -14.99 -16.65 -17.40
C GLN A 299 -15.42 -16.58 -15.93
N ASN A 300 -14.57 -16.08 -15.04
CA ASN A 300 -14.90 -16.00 -13.62
C ASN A 300 -16.09 -15.06 -13.40
N THR A 301 -16.03 -13.85 -13.98
CA THR A 301 -17.13 -12.89 -13.88
C THR A 301 -18.41 -13.43 -14.52
N ILE A 302 -18.32 -14.07 -15.68
CA ILE A 302 -19.49 -14.67 -16.34
C ILE A 302 -20.15 -15.73 -15.46
N ARG A 303 -19.37 -16.65 -14.88
CA ARG A 303 -19.89 -17.74 -14.04
C ARG A 303 -20.52 -17.26 -12.75
N LYS A 304 -19.90 -16.29 -12.06
CA LYS A 304 -20.48 -15.67 -10.85
C LYS A 304 -21.85 -15.05 -11.12
N ARG A 305 -21.99 -14.33 -12.23
CA ARG A 305 -23.27 -13.75 -12.66
C ARG A 305 -24.32 -14.83 -12.89
N GLN A 306 -23.97 -15.88 -13.65
CA GLN A 306 -24.87 -17.00 -13.91
C GLN A 306 -25.35 -17.69 -12.63
N MET A 307 -24.47 -17.89 -11.64
CA MET A 307 -24.84 -18.48 -10.35
C MET A 307 -25.84 -17.62 -9.58
N VAL A 308 -25.62 -16.30 -9.51
CA VAL A 308 -26.54 -15.39 -8.85
C VAL A 308 -27.91 -15.41 -9.51
N LEU A 309 -27.94 -15.35 -10.86
CA LEU A 309 -29.19 -15.38 -11.62
C LEU A 309 -29.94 -16.70 -11.45
N ASP A 310 -29.23 -17.84 -11.46
CA ASP A 310 -29.82 -19.17 -11.21
C ASP A 310 -30.45 -19.25 -9.80
N ILE A 311 -29.79 -18.71 -8.77
CA ILE A 311 -30.33 -18.64 -7.41
C ILE A 311 -31.63 -17.83 -7.38
N ILE A 312 -31.64 -16.63 -7.98
CA ILE A 312 -32.84 -15.77 -8.00
C ILE A 312 -33.99 -16.47 -8.73
N LYS A 313 -33.71 -17.10 -9.87
CA LYS A 313 -34.71 -17.85 -10.65
C LYS A 313 -35.32 -18.99 -9.86
N ARG A 314 -34.50 -19.84 -9.23
CA ARG A 314 -34.98 -20.97 -8.42
C ARG A 314 -35.85 -20.51 -7.25
N LEU A 315 -35.49 -19.42 -6.59
CA LEU A 315 -36.29 -18.85 -5.50
C LEU A 315 -37.61 -18.26 -5.99
N ALA A 316 -37.64 -17.63 -7.17
CA ALA A 316 -38.88 -17.15 -7.79
C ALA A 316 -39.78 -18.31 -8.22
N GLU A 317 -39.24 -19.34 -8.86
CA GLU A 317 -39.96 -20.54 -9.28
C GLU A 317 -40.54 -21.32 -8.10
N ALA A 318 -39.83 -21.34 -6.97
CA ALA A 318 -40.30 -21.94 -5.71
C ALA A 318 -41.39 -21.11 -5.00
N GLY A 319 -41.67 -19.89 -5.48
CA GLY A 319 -42.64 -18.98 -4.86
C GLY A 319 -42.11 -18.22 -3.63
N GLU A 320 -40.82 -18.33 -3.32
CA GLU A 320 -40.16 -17.63 -2.20
C GLU A 320 -39.83 -16.16 -2.55
N LEU A 321 -39.72 -15.84 -3.84
CA LEU A 321 -39.63 -14.47 -4.35
C LEU A 321 -40.86 -14.11 -5.16
N LYS A 322 -41.65 -13.14 -4.69
CA LYS A 322 -42.83 -12.61 -5.41
C LYS A 322 -42.40 -11.77 -6.62
N ARG A 323 -42.07 -12.45 -7.71
CA ARG A 323 -41.61 -11.82 -8.95
C ARG A 323 -42.22 -12.52 -10.16
N ASN A 324 -42.80 -11.72 -11.05
CA ASN A 324 -43.48 -12.20 -12.26
C ASN A 324 -42.55 -12.21 -13.49
N ASP A 325 -41.40 -11.55 -13.41
CA ASP A 325 -40.44 -11.41 -14.51
C ASP A 325 -39.09 -12.02 -14.11
N ILE A 326 -38.70 -13.08 -14.80
CA ILE A 326 -37.48 -13.87 -14.55
C ILE A 326 -36.47 -13.75 -15.71
N ASP A 327 -36.55 -12.68 -16.50
CA ASP A 327 -35.59 -12.39 -17.56
C ASP A 327 -34.17 -12.14 -17.01
N ASP A 328 -33.18 -12.84 -17.57
CA ASP A 328 -31.79 -12.78 -17.09
C ASP A 328 -31.17 -11.39 -17.22
N VAL A 329 -31.49 -10.67 -18.30
CA VAL A 329 -30.90 -9.35 -18.57
C VAL A 329 -31.41 -8.37 -17.52
N ARG A 330 -32.73 -8.35 -17.32
CA ARG A 330 -33.34 -7.45 -16.33
C ARG A 330 -32.90 -7.76 -14.90
N LEU A 331 -32.79 -9.04 -14.54
CA LEU A 331 -32.28 -9.45 -13.23
C LEU A 331 -30.82 -9.02 -13.04
N ALA A 332 -29.97 -9.17 -14.05
CA ALA A 332 -28.58 -8.75 -13.95
C ALA A 332 -28.46 -7.22 -13.79
N GLU A 333 -29.23 -6.46 -14.56
CA GLU A 333 -29.29 -4.99 -14.45
C GLU A 333 -29.67 -4.53 -13.04
N GLU A 334 -30.72 -5.13 -12.47
CA GLU A 334 -31.25 -4.75 -11.16
C GLU A 334 -30.34 -5.16 -9.99
N PHE A 335 -29.75 -6.37 -10.02
CA PHE A 335 -29.06 -6.93 -8.85
C PHE A 335 -27.53 -6.89 -8.92
N LEU A 336 -26.95 -6.74 -10.12
CA LEU A 336 -25.50 -6.89 -10.31
C LEU A 336 -24.86 -5.67 -10.97
N ASP A 337 -25.49 -5.07 -11.99
CA ASP A 337 -24.83 -4.08 -12.85
C ASP A 337 -24.92 -2.65 -12.31
N ASP A 338 -26.02 -2.27 -11.66
CA ASP A 338 -26.12 -0.95 -11.06
C ASP A 338 -25.05 -0.74 -9.97
N LYS A 339 -24.52 0.49 -9.87
CA LYS A 339 -23.48 0.85 -8.89
C LYS A 339 -23.87 0.46 -7.46
N ASN A 340 -25.15 0.60 -7.14
CA ASN A 340 -25.76 0.36 -5.83
C ASN A 340 -26.57 -0.95 -5.80
N ALA A 341 -26.44 -1.81 -6.82
CA ALA A 341 -27.18 -3.05 -6.90
C ALA A 341 -26.94 -3.94 -5.67
N ALA A 342 -28.01 -4.57 -5.18
CA ALA A 342 -28.01 -5.24 -3.88
C ALA A 342 -27.00 -6.41 -3.78
N LEU A 343 -26.74 -7.11 -4.89
CA LEU A 343 -25.86 -8.28 -4.91
C LEU A 343 -24.48 -8.00 -5.50
N ARG A 344 -24.22 -6.78 -5.99
CA ARG A 344 -22.94 -6.39 -6.59
C ARG A 344 -21.74 -6.58 -5.66
N LYS A 345 -21.96 -6.41 -4.35
CA LYS A 345 -20.93 -6.55 -3.29
C LYS A 345 -21.14 -7.79 -2.41
N SER A 346 -21.94 -8.77 -2.87
CA SER A 346 -22.17 -9.99 -2.10
C SER A 346 -20.95 -10.92 -2.10
N GLN A 347 -20.82 -11.78 -1.08
CA GLN A 347 -19.67 -12.69 -0.94
C GLN A 347 -19.49 -13.64 -2.13
N ILE A 348 -20.58 -14.06 -2.79
CA ILE A 348 -20.51 -14.91 -4.00
C ILE A 348 -19.73 -14.23 -5.13
N MET A 349 -19.74 -12.89 -5.19
CA MET A 349 -19.01 -12.12 -6.19
C MET A 349 -17.50 -12.09 -5.94
N ASP A 350 -17.04 -12.55 -4.78
CA ASP A 350 -15.63 -12.63 -4.40
C ASP A 350 -14.98 -13.98 -4.73
N THR A 351 -15.75 -14.94 -5.26
CA THR A 351 -15.24 -16.23 -5.72
C THR A 351 -14.26 -16.08 -6.90
N LEU A 352 -13.27 -16.97 -6.95
CA LEU A 352 -12.14 -16.94 -7.91
C LEU A 352 -11.98 -18.26 -8.68
N GLU A 353 -12.72 -19.30 -8.30
CA GLU A 353 -12.55 -20.69 -8.71
C GLU A 353 -12.85 -20.95 -10.19
N TYR A 354 -13.59 -20.05 -10.83
CA TYR A 354 -13.99 -20.17 -12.23
C TYR A 354 -13.06 -19.42 -13.20
N GLY A 355 -12.04 -18.73 -12.67
CA GLY A 355 -10.99 -18.12 -13.47
C GLY A 355 -10.15 -19.18 -14.18
N ARG A 356 -9.79 -18.93 -15.43
CA ARG A 356 -8.90 -19.82 -16.18
C ARG A 356 -7.45 -19.65 -15.77
N ALA A 357 -7.08 -18.48 -15.25
CA ALA A 357 -5.73 -18.20 -14.83
C ALA A 357 -5.32 -19.05 -13.62
N VAL A 358 -4.17 -19.71 -13.74
CA VAL A 358 -3.48 -20.27 -12.58
C VAL A 358 -2.84 -19.11 -11.85
N HIS A 359 -3.05 -18.98 -10.53
CA HIS A 359 -2.44 -17.90 -9.74
C HIS A 359 -0.92 -17.99 -9.73
N ALA A 360 -0.24 -16.87 -9.47
CA ALA A 360 1.22 -16.76 -9.55
C ALA A 360 1.95 -17.77 -8.65
N GLU A 361 1.47 -17.96 -7.42
CA GLU A 361 2.00 -18.89 -6.42
C GLU A 361 1.85 -20.34 -6.91
N MET A 362 0.65 -20.69 -7.38
CA MET A 362 0.37 -22.01 -7.96
C MET A 362 1.19 -22.26 -9.22
N ALA A 363 1.42 -21.24 -10.06
CA ALA A 363 2.21 -21.34 -11.27
C ALA A 363 3.70 -21.58 -10.95
N ALA A 364 4.24 -20.90 -9.93
CA ALA A 364 5.60 -21.11 -9.45
C ALA A 364 5.78 -22.53 -8.88
N ILE A 365 4.81 -23.01 -8.08
CA ILE A 365 4.79 -24.38 -7.53
C ILE A 365 4.67 -25.43 -8.64
N SER A 366 3.73 -25.24 -9.57
CA SER A 366 3.51 -26.17 -10.69
C SER A 366 4.71 -26.23 -11.63
N THR A 367 5.42 -25.12 -11.80
CA THR A 367 6.67 -25.09 -12.56
C THR A 367 7.77 -25.88 -11.85
N ALA A 368 7.88 -25.77 -10.53
CA ALA A 368 8.84 -26.57 -9.77
C ALA A 368 8.53 -28.07 -9.89
N ALA A 369 7.26 -28.46 -9.74
CA ALA A 369 6.83 -29.84 -9.90
C ALA A 369 7.13 -30.39 -11.31
N ARG A 370 6.84 -29.61 -12.36
CA ARG A 370 7.11 -29.98 -13.76
C ARG A 370 8.61 -30.16 -14.04
N LEU A 371 9.47 -29.37 -13.38
CA LEU A 371 10.93 -29.41 -13.54
C LEU A 371 11.63 -30.37 -12.56
N GLY A 372 10.90 -31.00 -11.63
CA GLY A 372 11.48 -31.87 -10.61
C GLY A 372 12.27 -31.12 -9.51
N ILE A 373 11.94 -29.85 -9.27
CA ILE A 373 12.60 -29.01 -8.26
C ILE A 373 11.86 -29.14 -6.93
N ALA A 374 12.56 -29.61 -5.90
CA ALA A 374 11.99 -29.76 -4.55
C ALA A 374 11.83 -28.40 -3.84
N LEU A 375 10.63 -28.14 -3.32
CA LEU A 375 10.27 -26.89 -2.64
C LEU A 375 10.29 -26.95 -1.10
N ASN A 376 10.65 -28.11 -0.53
CA ASN A 376 10.70 -28.24 0.92
C ASN A 376 11.68 -27.22 1.55
N ASN A 377 11.23 -26.56 2.62
CA ASN A 377 11.94 -25.48 3.33
C ASN A 377 12.37 -24.32 2.43
N SER A 378 11.57 -23.99 1.42
CA SER A 378 11.79 -22.81 0.57
C SER A 378 10.97 -21.60 1.05
N THR A 379 11.31 -20.43 0.53
CA THR A 379 10.65 -19.15 0.81
C THR A 379 10.00 -18.63 -0.47
N LEU A 380 8.72 -18.26 -0.38
CA LEU A 380 7.95 -17.68 -1.48
C LEU A 380 7.79 -16.17 -1.28
N HIS A 381 8.20 -15.37 -2.26
CA HIS A 381 7.89 -13.95 -2.34
C HIS A 381 6.77 -13.73 -3.34
N CYS A 382 5.77 -12.92 -3.01
CA CYS A 382 4.64 -12.62 -3.88
C CYS A 382 4.26 -11.14 -3.83
N THR A 383 3.74 -10.61 -4.93
CA THR A 383 3.30 -9.20 -4.98
C THR A 383 2.05 -8.96 -4.13
N THR A 384 1.24 -10.00 -3.94
CA THR A 384 -0.07 -9.94 -3.29
C THR A 384 -0.21 -11.09 -2.32
N PHE A 385 -0.85 -10.84 -1.17
CA PHE A 385 -1.17 -11.88 -0.20
C PHE A 385 -1.90 -13.08 -0.86
N PRO A 386 -1.43 -14.33 -0.66
CA PRO A 386 -2.02 -15.49 -1.30
C PRO A 386 -3.45 -15.78 -0.84
N CYS A 387 -4.34 -16.08 -1.78
CA CYS A 387 -5.69 -16.51 -1.44
C CYS A 387 -5.69 -17.88 -0.75
N HIS A 388 -6.75 -18.22 -0.03
CA HIS A 388 -6.90 -19.51 0.65
C HIS A 388 -6.66 -20.72 -0.27
N ASN A 389 -7.04 -20.64 -1.54
CA ASN A 389 -6.76 -21.70 -2.51
C ASN A 389 -5.25 -21.85 -2.79
N CYS A 390 -4.48 -20.75 -2.85
CA CYS A 390 -3.03 -20.79 -2.98
C CYS A 390 -2.36 -21.28 -1.69
N SER A 391 -2.85 -20.82 -0.53
CA SER A 391 -2.33 -21.16 0.79
C SER A 391 -2.23 -22.67 1.02
N LYS A 392 -3.26 -23.46 0.70
CA LYS A 392 -3.17 -24.93 0.84
C LYS A 392 -2.08 -25.56 -0.04
N HIS A 393 -1.82 -25.00 -1.24
CA HIS A 393 -0.76 -25.50 -2.11
C HIS A 393 0.62 -25.12 -1.59
N ILE A 394 0.77 -23.92 -1.01
CA ILE A 394 2.00 -23.49 -0.34
C ILE A 394 2.34 -24.45 0.80
N VAL A 395 1.36 -24.73 1.68
CA VAL A 395 1.51 -25.69 2.79
C VAL A 395 1.86 -27.08 2.25
N ALA A 396 1.09 -27.60 1.28
CA ALA A 396 1.31 -28.93 0.72
C ALA A 396 2.66 -29.09 -0.01
N ALA A 397 3.23 -27.99 -0.52
CA ALA A 397 4.53 -27.99 -1.19
C ALA A 397 5.72 -27.99 -0.21
N GLY A 398 5.49 -27.84 1.10
CA GLY A 398 6.54 -27.75 2.12
C GLY A 398 7.29 -26.42 2.14
N ILE A 399 6.67 -25.35 1.61
CA ILE A 399 7.21 -23.98 1.71
C ILE A 399 7.09 -23.52 3.17
N SER A 400 8.16 -22.99 3.74
CA SER A 400 8.20 -22.62 5.17
C SER A 400 7.83 -21.16 5.42
N GLU A 401 8.10 -20.27 4.47
CA GLU A 401 7.88 -18.84 4.62
C GLU A 401 7.29 -18.23 3.35
N VAL A 402 6.42 -17.24 3.55
CA VAL A 402 5.81 -16.42 2.50
C VAL A 402 5.99 -14.95 2.85
N PHE A 403 6.49 -14.15 1.91
CA PHE A 403 6.50 -12.70 2.02
C PHE A 403 5.56 -12.10 0.97
N TYR A 404 4.71 -11.16 1.41
CA TYR A 404 3.76 -10.46 0.54
C TYR A 404 3.88 -8.94 0.70
N VAL A 405 3.59 -8.19 -0.37
CA VAL A 405 3.59 -6.71 -0.33
C VAL A 405 2.18 -6.17 -0.15
N GLU A 406 1.27 -6.54 -1.04
CA GLU A 406 -0.12 -6.07 -0.98
C GLU A 406 -0.95 -6.92 -0.02
N PRO A 407 -1.65 -6.32 0.95
CA PRO A 407 -2.58 -7.05 1.80
C PRO A 407 -3.79 -7.51 0.98
N TYR A 408 -4.32 -8.70 1.28
CA TYR A 408 -5.57 -9.16 0.69
C TYR A 408 -6.62 -9.41 1.77
N ALA A 409 -7.42 -8.37 2.04
CA ALA A 409 -8.41 -8.32 3.11
C ALA A 409 -9.57 -9.34 2.99
N LYS A 410 -9.65 -10.12 1.90
CA LYS A 410 -10.76 -11.05 1.62
C LYS A 410 -10.38 -12.53 1.73
N SER A 411 -9.13 -12.86 2.07
CA SER A 411 -8.73 -14.26 2.13
C SER A 411 -9.15 -14.91 3.46
N TYR A 412 -9.84 -16.04 3.38
CA TYR A 412 -10.11 -16.93 4.51
C TYR A 412 -8.90 -17.77 4.93
N THR A 413 -7.66 -17.34 4.64
CA THR A 413 -6.45 -18.13 4.95
C THR A 413 -6.33 -18.39 6.45
N ASP A 414 -6.53 -17.35 7.27
CA ASP A 414 -6.47 -17.44 8.74
C ASP A 414 -7.53 -18.40 9.29
N ASP A 415 -8.76 -18.28 8.78
CA ASP A 415 -9.90 -19.09 9.22
C ASP A 415 -9.79 -20.56 8.80
N LEU A 416 -9.26 -20.85 7.61
CA LEU A 416 -9.24 -22.20 7.04
C LEU A 416 -8.00 -23.01 7.43
N TYR A 417 -6.89 -22.34 7.74
CA TYR A 417 -5.60 -23.00 8.01
C TYR A 417 -4.97 -22.57 9.36
N PRO A 418 -5.74 -22.44 10.47
CA PRO A 418 -5.20 -21.96 11.74
C PRO A 418 -4.19 -22.95 12.37
N ASP A 419 -4.20 -24.22 11.94
CA ASP A 419 -3.32 -25.29 12.40
C ASP A 419 -1.95 -25.28 11.68
N SER A 420 -1.90 -24.76 10.45
CA SER A 420 -0.76 -24.90 9.55
C SER A 420 -0.15 -23.58 9.08
N ILE A 421 -0.85 -22.45 9.26
CA ILE A 421 -0.39 -21.12 8.85
C ILE A 421 -0.41 -20.16 10.04
N THR A 422 0.56 -19.25 10.07
CA THR A 422 0.51 -18.01 10.88
C THR A 422 0.65 -16.82 9.96
N ILE A 423 -0.11 -15.76 10.25
CA ILE A 423 -0.10 -14.54 9.45
C ILE A 423 0.33 -13.39 10.34
N ASP A 424 1.46 -12.79 10.00
CA ASP A 424 1.86 -11.47 10.51
C ASP A 424 1.87 -11.38 12.04
N GLN A 425 2.31 -12.47 12.68
CA GLN A 425 2.47 -12.62 14.11
C GLN A 425 3.94 -12.48 14.52
N SER A 426 4.16 -11.98 15.73
CA SER A 426 5.48 -11.81 16.31
C SER A 426 6.12 -13.13 16.79
N ASP A 427 5.32 -14.18 17.01
CA ASP A 427 5.80 -15.46 17.50
C ASP A 427 6.11 -16.48 16.37
N GLY A 428 7.30 -17.05 16.43
CA GLY A 428 7.75 -18.11 15.51
C GLY A 428 7.18 -19.47 15.92
N SER A 429 5.85 -19.63 15.90
CA SER A 429 5.23 -20.92 16.23
C SER A 429 5.83 -22.04 15.37
N CYS A 430 6.50 -22.99 16.04
CA CYS A 430 7.27 -24.03 15.37
C CYS A 430 6.34 -24.97 14.58
N GLY A 431 6.68 -25.20 13.30
CA GLY A 431 5.99 -26.18 12.45
C GLY A 431 4.83 -25.63 11.60
N LYS A 432 4.57 -24.32 11.63
CA LYS A 432 3.62 -23.66 10.72
C LYS A 432 4.35 -22.91 9.60
N VAL A 433 3.64 -22.67 8.50
CA VAL A 433 4.10 -21.77 7.43
C VAL A 433 3.87 -20.32 7.87
N HIS A 434 4.90 -19.50 7.76
CA HIS A 434 4.83 -18.11 8.20
C HIS A 434 4.56 -17.17 7.03
N PHE A 435 3.41 -16.51 7.04
CA PHE A 435 3.05 -15.45 6.10
C PHE A 435 3.43 -14.11 6.74
N LYS A 436 4.42 -13.43 6.18
CA LYS A 436 5.02 -12.21 6.72
C LYS A 436 4.81 -11.05 5.75
N GLN A 437 4.51 -9.87 6.28
CA GLN A 437 4.57 -8.64 5.50
C GLN A 437 6.02 -8.43 5.02
N PHE A 438 6.19 -8.06 3.75
CA PHE A 438 7.48 -7.65 3.22
C PHE A 438 7.97 -6.35 3.88
N ILE A 439 9.19 -6.38 4.41
CA ILE A 439 9.91 -5.23 4.99
C ILE A 439 11.15 -4.96 4.14
N GLY A 440 11.30 -3.73 3.67
CA GLY A 440 12.40 -3.34 2.79
C GLY A 440 12.01 -2.30 1.74
N ILE A 441 12.97 -2.04 0.86
CA ILE A 441 12.85 -1.20 -0.32
C ILE A 441 11.97 -1.92 -1.33
N THR A 442 10.88 -1.28 -1.73
CA THR A 442 9.90 -1.90 -2.61
C THR A 442 10.34 -1.82 -4.09
N PRO A 443 9.71 -2.62 -4.97
CA PRO A 443 9.97 -2.55 -6.41
C PRO A 443 9.76 -1.17 -7.03
N ILE A 444 8.92 -0.31 -6.41
CA ILE A 444 8.63 1.05 -6.85
C ILE A 444 9.92 1.90 -6.89
N ARG A 445 10.80 1.72 -5.90
CA ARG A 445 12.03 2.51 -5.77
C ARG A 445 13.30 1.73 -6.15
N TYR A 446 13.21 0.40 -6.23
CA TYR A 446 14.34 -0.52 -6.44
C TYR A 446 15.27 -0.10 -7.59
N LYS A 447 14.74 0.04 -8.81
CA LYS A 447 15.56 0.38 -9.99
C LYS A 447 16.31 1.70 -9.80
N TYR A 448 15.66 2.72 -9.26
CA TYR A 448 16.25 4.06 -9.12
C TYR A 448 17.41 4.11 -8.12
N LEU A 449 17.42 3.23 -7.11
CA LEU A 449 18.48 3.17 -6.11
C LEU A 449 19.65 2.28 -6.53
N PHE A 450 19.38 1.24 -7.31
CA PHE A 450 20.35 0.18 -7.57
C PHE A 450 20.84 0.09 -9.01
N ALA A 451 20.28 0.88 -9.94
CA ALA A 451 20.86 1.12 -11.25
C ALA A 451 22.10 2.01 -11.10
N LYS A 452 23.28 1.39 -10.97
CA LYS A 452 24.55 2.10 -10.75
C LYS A 452 25.29 2.32 -12.07
N ASP A 453 25.90 3.49 -12.22
CA ASP A 453 26.86 3.81 -13.28
C ASP A 453 28.05 4.57 -12.68
N GLY A 454 29.22 4.54 -13.34
CA GLY A 454 30.36 5.36 -12.96
C GLY A 454 30.89 5.10 -11.54
N LEU A 455 31.00 3.84 -11.11
CA LEU A 455 31.40 3.47 -9.74
C LEU A 455 32.86 3.78 -9.37
N LYS A 456 33.70 4.04 -10.37
CA LYS A 456 35.14 4.18 -10.21
C LYS A 456 35.69 5.22 -11.18
N ASP A 457 36.82 5.81 -10.82
CA ASP A 457 37.57 6.69 -11.70
C ASP A 457 38.27 5.93 -12.84
N SER A 458 38.90 6.67 -13.76
CA SER A 458 39.65 6.10 -14.88
C SER A 458 40.88 5.28 -14.47
N LYS A 459 41.28 5.35 -13.20
CA LYS A 459 42.37 4.57 -12.60
C LYS A 459 41.87 3.34 -11.84
N GLY A 460 40.55 3.14 -11.77
CA GLY A 460 39.92 2.01 -11.10
C GLY A 460 39.68 2.20 -9.61
N LYS A 461 39.90 3.39 -9.03
CA LYS A 461 39.58 3.68 -7.63
C LYS A 461 38.07 3.94 -7.52
N VAL A 462 37.39 3.22 -6.62
CA VAL A 462 35.98 3.45 -6.30
C VAL A 462 35.81 4.87 -5.77
N HIS A 463 34.78 5.58 -6.22
CA HIS A 463 34.49 6.93 -5.72
C HIS A 463 34.17 6.89 -4.22
N GLU A 464 34.83 7.77 -3.46
CA GLU A 464 34.50 7.97 -2.05
C GLU A 464 33.16 8.70 -1.94
N TRP A 465 32.32 8.23 -1.02
CA TRP A 465 31.03 8.84 -0.71
C TRP A 465 31.12 9.63 0.59
N THR A 466 30.59 10.85 0.61
CA THR A 466 30.50 11.70 1.80
C THR A 466 29.08 12.27 1.92
N ALA A 467 28.50 12.20 3.12
CA ALA A 467 27.15 12.73 3.38
C ALA A 467 27.02 14.23 3.05
N ARG A 468 28.10 15.00 3.25
CA ARG A 468 28.16 16.44 3.00
C ARG A 468 27.89 16.81 1.56
N ASP A 469 28.51 16.11 0.62
CA ASP A 469 28.44 16.43 -0.81
C ASP A 469 27.42 15.57 -1.56
N ALA A 470 26.87 14.55 -0.88
CA ALA A 470 25.90 13.62 -1.42
C ALA A 470 24.66 14.34 -1.96
N GLN A 471 24.12 13.78 -3.05
CA GLN A 471 22.95 14.27 -3.76
C GLN A 471 21.98 13.10 -3.95
N PRO A 472 20.66 13.31 -3.78
CA PRO A 472 19.70 12.25 -4.03
C PRO A 472 19.62 11.92 -5.53
N ILE A 473 19.61 10.62 -5.85
CA ILE A 473 19.46 10.09 -7.21
C ILE A 473 18.00 10.25 -7.63
N LEU A 474 17.71 11.35 -8.32
CA LEU A 474 16.39 11.69 -8.86
C LEU A 474 16.55 11.93 -10.37
N GLU A 475 16.09 11.00 -11.22
CA GLU A 475 16.35 11.03 -12.69
C GLU A 475 15.69 12.22 -13.40
N LYS A 476 14.52 12.67 -12.91
CA LYS A 476 13.79 13.83 -13.43
C LYS A 476 13.48 14.78 -12.29
N LEU A 477 14.40 15.72 -12.08
CA LEU A 477 14.16 16.85 -11.19
C LEU A 477 13.27 17.84 -11.92
N ASP A 478 12.00 17.82 -11.53
CA ASP A 478 11.02 18.68 -12.15
C ASP A 478 11.06 20.05 -11.45
N GLN A 479 11.81 20.98 -12.04
CA GLN A 479 11.80 22.38 -11.61
C GLN A 479 10.38 23.01 -11.72
N GLY A 480 9.41 22.31 -12.33
CA GLY A 480 8.01 22.70 -12.41
C GLY A 480 7.09 22.18 -11.31
N HIS A 481 7.57 21.47 -10.27
CA HIS A 481 6.67 20.99 -9.21
C HIS A 481 5.96 22.15 -8.50
N THR A 482 6.61 23.30 -8.30
CA THR A 482 5.99 24.52 -7.75
C THR A 482 4.86 25.04 -8.63
N ASN A 483 4.99 24.96 -9.96
CA ASN A 483 3.89 25.26 -10.89
C ASN A 483 2.73 24.26 -10.74
N ARG A 484 3.03 22.97 -10.58
CA ARG A 484 1.99 21.96 -10.32
C ARG A 484 1.30 22.14 -8.98
N GLU A 485 2.02 22.56 -7.94
CA GLU A 485 1.41 22.95 -6.66
C GLU A 485 0.40 24.09 -6.87
N VAL A 486 0.78 25.15 -7.62
CA VAL A 486 -0.11 26.28 -7.93
C VAL A 486 -1.32 25.82 -8.75
N MET A 487 -1.11 25.01 -9.79
CA MET A 487 -2.19 24.45 -10.60
C MET A 487 -3.13 23.58 -9.77
N PHE A 488 -2.58 22.76 -8.86
CA PHE A 488 -3.38 21.93 -7.98
C PHE A 488 -4.20 22.76 -6.99
N GLN A 489 -3.60 23.77 -6.36
CA GLN A 489 -4.31 24.69 -5.47
C GLN A 489 -5.43 25.44 -6.20
N LYS A 490 -5.21 25.84 -7.45
CA LYS A 490 -6.24 26.45 -8.30
C LYS A 490 -7.35 25.45 -8.63
N TRP A 491 -6.99 24.24 -9.06
CA TRP A 491 -7.94 23.17 -9.37
C TRP A 491 -8.83 22.80 -8.17
N VAL A 492 -8.26 22.71 -6.97
CA VAL A 492 -9.04 22.45 -5.73
C VAL A 492 -10.08 23.55 -5.51
N LYS A 493 -9.72 24.83 -5.67
CA LYS A 493 -10.66 25.95 -5.52
C LYS A 493 -11.79 25.93 -6.56
N GLU A 494 -11.53 25.42 -7.76
CA GLU A 494 -12.50 25.34 -8.86
C GLU A 494 -13.42 24.12 -8.76
N ASN A 495 -12.99 23.04 -8.10
CA ASN A 495 -13.70 21.74 -8.08
C ASN A 495 -14.28 21.39 -6.70
N ILE A 496 -14.03 22.21 -5.68
CA ILE A 496 -14.64 22.03 -4.36
C ILE A 496 -16.16 22.23 -4.42
N ALA A 497 -16.91 21.31 -3.84
CA ALA A 497 -18.36 21.45 -3.71
C ALA A 497 -18.73 22.66 -2.83
N GLU A 498 -19.90 23.27 -3.07
CA GLU A 498 -20.33 24.51 -2.38
C GLU A 498 -20.26 24.40 -0.85
N LYS A 499 -20.69 23.26 -0.28
CA LYS A 499 -20.65 23.02 1.17
C LYS A 499 -19.21 23.09 1.72
N GLY A 500 -18.24 22.56 0.99
CA GLY A 500 -16.84 22.50 1.38
C GLY A 500 -16.09 23.82 1.30
N LYS A 501 -16.58 24.83 0.57
CA LYS A 501 -15.92 26.15 0.47
C LYS A 501 -15.68 26.82 1.83
N ARG A 502 -16.51 26.49 2.84
CA ARG A 502 -16.36 26.99 4.21
C ARG A 502 -15.00 26.64 4.86
N PHE A 503 -14.36 25.55 4.43
CA PHE A 503 -13.05 25.15 4.95
C PHE A 503 -11.88 25.97 4.42
N PHE A 504 -12.11 26.79 3.38
CA PHE A 504 -11.08 27.59 2.71
C PHE A 504 -11.35 29.10 2.79
N ASN A 505 -12.58 29.49 3.13
CA ASN A 505 -12.99 30.88 3.35
C ASN A 505 -12.78 31.35 4.80
N THR A 506 -12.42 30.44 5.70
CA THR A 506 -12.02 30.72 7.07
C THR A 506 -10.52 31.05 7.09
N GLN A 507 -10.17 32.28 6.67
CA GLN A 507 -8.90 32.84 7.12
C GLN A 507 -9.02 33.24 8.59
N PRO A 508 -8.00 33.01 9.44
CA PRO A 508 -7.73 33.89 10.56
C PRO A 508 -7.44 35.32 10.09
#